data_AF-A0A532TC48-F1
#
_entry.id   AF-A0A532TC48-F1
#
_cell.length_a   1.000
_cell.length_b   1.000
_cell.length_c   1.000
_cell.angle_alpha   90.00
_cell.angle_beta   90.00
_cell.angle_gamma   90.00
#
_symmetry.space_group_name_H-M   'P 1'
#
loop_
_entity.id
_entity.type
_entity.pdbx_description
1 polymer ?
#
loop_
_entity_poly.entity_id
_entity_poly.type
_entity_poly.pdbx_seq_one_letter_code
_entity_poly.pdbx_strand_id
1 'polypeptide(L)'
;MSDEIVIKLEDKERIYELIKTSLDLFTGSNQQLANNYITGELNLTIFERKTIILGKLLDKESNYNLKSKLKNLQFSHGLKDNRYFNPLHDALKEIKREQISDGDLLKIFLEKLDTYLETIKNKPLIEYTLIFPLNLNFGDGIPVEFLQKYEDIRIQLVPQINDYSQTIREYINTEYPSENTIFDENKEVRELFRACSDFGTHYFIVKVHARNIGFAVKKAVYDLEVNVGVYAFVIYQGRGVISLGIGPFPSERSLTNIRIPLVYILEDDKCKSILFTYYEKPSRPKDISLKKLNKIADTISIVQDIKRNKLYALLIEAFANYYDALKTTSFSISFLKFWNILEKLFLKKGGITLIEVTKRLKSTYPNKEPAKKDFEHLINILFHKRNLFVHETEDTITSDDRDFMKSMVEHVILTLLNFRLEFDDIGMLEFFYQNLRKPLRVIKKEFKVLELLEKVKTSDIEE
;
A
#
# COMPACT_ATOMS: atom_id res chain seq x y z
N MET A 1 -20.78 14.87 38.27
CA MET A 1 -19.37 15.30 38.13
C MET A 1 -18.72 14.31 37.19
N SER A 2 -18.64 14.67 35.91
CA SER A 2 -17.94 13.87 34.90
C SER A 2 -16.47 14.21 34.99
N ASP A 3 -15.62 13.21 35.27
CA ASP A 3 -14.17 13.38 35.24
C ASP A 3 -13.76 13.90 33.85
N GLU A 4 -13.26 15.13 33.80
CA GLU A 4 -12.66 15.68 32.60
C GLU A 4 -11.43 14.83 32.27
N ILE A 5 -11.58 13.94 31.28
CA ILE A 5 -10.46 13.25 30.68
C ILE A 5 -9.61 14.32 30.01
N VAL A 6 -8.60 14.82 30.72
CA VAL A 6 -7.60 15.73 30.17
C VAL A 6 -6.76 14.92 29.17
N ILE A 7 -7.18 14.92 27.91
CA ILE A 7 -6.42 14.32 26.81
C ILE A 7 -5.09 15.07 26.71
N LYS A 8 -4.00 14.44 27.16
CA LYS A 8 -2.64 14.94 26.93
C LYS A 8 -2.26 14.69 25.47
N LEU A 9 -2.52 15.67 24.61
CA LEU A 9 -2.10 15.63 23.21
C LEU A 9 -0.62 16.03 23.09
N GLU A 10 0.19 15.18 22.46
CA GLU A 10 1.60 15.46 22.17
C GLU A 10 1.77 16.67 21.24
N ASP A 11 0.89 16.82 20.24
CA ASP A 11 0.94 17.90 19.24
C ASP A 11 -0.14 18.99 19.47
N LYS A 12 -0.54 19.24 20.73
CA LYS A 12 -1.69 20.12 21.09
C LYS A 12 -1.67 21.47 20.36
N GLU A 13 -0.59 22.21 20.46
CA GLU A 13 -0.46 23.57 19.90
C GLU A 13 -0.54 23.56 18.38
N ARG A 14 0.11 22.58 17.74
CA ARG A 14 0.10 22.45 16.28
C ARG A 14 -1.29 22.09 15.75
N ILE A 15 -2.01 21.21 16.46
CA ILE A 15 -3.40 20.85 16.13
C ILE A 15 -4.28 22.10 16.25
N TYR A 16 -4.16 22.84 17.35
CA TYR A 16 -4.90 24.08 17.58
C TYR A 16 -4.66 25.12 16.47
N GLU A 17 -3.40 25.38 16.13
CA GLU A 17 -3.04 26.33 15.06
C GLU A 17 -3.59 25.90 13.69
N LEU A 18 -3.58 24.60 13.39
CA LEU A 18 -4.18 24.10 12.14
C LEU A 18 -5.70 24.27 12.13
N ILE A 19 -6.39 24.06 13.24
CA ILE A 19 -7.83 24.29 13.36
C ILE A 19 -8.12 25.77 13.15
N LYS A 20 -7.49 26.65 13.95
CA LYS A 20 -7.68 28.10 13.91
C LYS A 20 -7.45 28.66 12.50
N THR A 21 -6.29 28.38 11.93
CA THR A 21 -5.94 28.91 10.61
C THR A 21 -6.72 28.22 9.47
N SER A 22 -7.44 27.13 9.71
CA SER A 22 -8.40 26.56 8.75
C SER A 22 -9.75 27.25 8.84
N LEU A 23 -10.18 27.67 10.04
CA LEU A 23 -11.40 28.45 10.24
C LEU A 23 -11.34 29.82 9.56
N ASP A 24 -10.15 30.41 9.46
CA ASP A 24 -9.92 31.69 8.77
C ASP A 24 -10.15 31.61 7.26
N LEU A 25 -10.16 30.40 6.69
CA LEU A 25 -10.39 30.19 5.24
C LEU A 25 -11.88 30.24 4.87
N PHE A 26 -12.79 30.13 5.84
CA PHE A 26 -14.22 30.25 5.65
C PHE A 26 -14.67 31.72 5.75
N THR A 27 -15.43 32.18 4.75
CA THR A 27 -15.95 33.56 4.67
C THR A 27 -17.43 33.60 4.29
N GLY A 28 -18.02 34.79 4.43
CA GLY A 28 -19.41 35.07 4.08
C GLY A 28 -20.42 34.45 5.06
N SER A 29 -21.69 34.82 4.91
CA SER A 29 -22.79 34.31 5.73
C SER A 29 -23.00 32.80 5.58
N ASN A 30 -22.68 32.26 4.40
CA ASN A 30 -22.83 30.83 4.09
C ASN A 30 -21.65 29.97 4.58
N GLN A 31 -20.61 30.58 5.16
CA GLN A 31 -19.37 29.91 5.59
C GLN A 31 -18.82 29.01 4.48
N GLN A 32 -18.58 29.62 3.32
CA GLN A 32 -17.96 28.97 2.18
C GLN A 32 -16.46 29.25 2.19
N LEU A 33 -15.65 28.34 1.65
CA LEU A 33 -14.23 28.60 1.49
C LEU A 33 -14.03 29.76 0.52
N ALA A 34 -13.29 30.77 0.93
CA ALA A 34 -13.04 31.94 0.08
C ALA A 34 -12.29 31.55 -1.20
N ASN A 35 -12.62 32.20 -2.31
CA ASN A 35 -11.74 32.20 -3.48
C ASN A 35 -10.54 33.10 -3.24
N ASN A 36 -9.34 32.61 -3.54
CA ASN A 36 -8.16 33.46 -3.52
C ASN A 36 -8.10 34.23 -4.85
N TYR A 37 -8.65 35.45 -4.85
CA TYR A 37 -8.77 36.28 -6.06
C TYR A 37 -7.42 36.60 -6.71
N ILE A 38 -6.31 36.53 -5.96
CA ILE A 38 -4.96 36.85 -6.46
C ILE A 38 -4.40 35.69 -7.32
N THR A 39 -4.72 34.44 -6.99
CA THR A 39 -4.17 33.26 -7.69
C THR A 39 -5.18 32.57 -8.59
N GLY A 40 -6.47 32.92 -8.51
CA GLY A 40 -7.53 32.18 -9.18
C GLY A 40 -7.75 30.77 -8.61
N GLU A 41 -7.01 30.40 -7.54
CA GLU A 41 -7.15 29.12 -6.88
C GLU A 41 -8.22 29.22 -5.77
N LEU A 42 -9.07 28.20 -5.69
CA LEU A 42 -9.94 28.00 -4.54
C LEU A 42 -9.07 27.77 -3.30
N ASN A 43 -9.37 28.43 -2.15
CA ASN A 43 -8.75 28.06 -0.86
C ASN A 43 -9.01 26.59 -0.49
N LEU A 44 -9.85 25.88 -1.24
CA LEU A 44 -9.97 24.43 -1.24
C LEU A 44 -8.59 23.75 -1.21
N THR A 45 -7.63 24.16 -2.03
CA THR A 45 -6.30 23.52 -2.07
C THR A 45 -5.49 23.74 -0.79
N ILE A 46 -5.56 24.94 -0.20
CA ILE A 46 -4.89 25.27 1.07
C ILE A 46 -5.59 24.55 2.22
N PHE A 47 -6.92 24.58 2.25
CA PHE A 47 -7.75 23.90 3.25
C PHE A 47 -7.54 22.38 3.22
N GLU A 48 -7.49 21.77 2.02
CA GLU A 48 -7.18 20.36 1.82
C GLU A 48 -5.80 20.02 2.38
N ARG A 49 -4.76 20.80 2.06
CA ARG A 49 -3.42 20.58 2.62
C ARG A 49 -3.43 20.64 4.15
N LYS A 50 -4.10 21.64 4.73
CA LYS A 50 -4.21 21.79 6.19
C LYS A 50 -4.97 20.63 6.82
N THR A 51 -6.10 20.22 6.26
CA THR A 51 -6.88 19.09 6.77
C THR A 51 -6.17 17.74 6.62
N ILE A 52 -5.37 17.55 5.56
CA ILE A 52 -4.48 16.38 5.43
C ILE A 52 -3.43 16.37 6.55
N ILE A 53 -2.80 17.52 6.85
CA ILE A 53 -1.81 17.62 7.93
C ILE A 53 -2.49 17.39 9.29
N LEU A 54 -3.64 18.03 9.53
CA LEU A 54 -4.43 17.87 10.74
C LEU A 54 -4.85 16.41 10.94
N GLY A 55 -5.38 15.76 9.90
CA GLY A 55 -5.72 14.34 9.93
C GLY A 55 -4.53 13.45 10.29
N LYS A 56 -3.34 13.70 9.72
CA LYS A 56 -2.11 12.97 10.09
C LYS A 56 -1.72 13.13 11.55
N LEU A 57 -1.94 14.31 12.15
CA LEU A 57 -1.69 14.54 13.59
C LEU A 57 -2.73 13.82 14.44
N LEU A 58 -4.02 13.89 14.07
CA LEU A 58 -5.11 13.22 14.78
C LEU A 58 -5.03 11.68 14.66
N ASP A 59 -4.44 11.16 13.59
CA ASP A 59 -4.20 9.74 13.38
C ASP A 59 -3.19 9.13 14.39
N LYS A 60 -2.33 9.94 15.02
CA LYS A 60 -1.37 9.47 16.02
C LYS A 60 -2.10 8.99 17.27
N GLU A 61 -1.65 7.86 17.81
CA GLU A 61 -2.17 7.29 19.07
C GLU A 61 -1.98 8.23 20.26
N SER A 62 -0.83 8.93 20.32
CA SER A 62 -0.51 9.94 21.34
C SER A 62 -1.35 11.21 21.28
N ASN A 63 -2.19 11.36 20.25
CA ASN A 63 -3.13 12.46 20.10
C ASN A 63 -4.57 11.97 20.26
N TYR A 64 -5.27 11.74 19.14
CA TYR A 64 -6.70 11.41 19.14
C TYR A 64 -7.00 10.00 18.62
N ASN A 65 -6.00 9.32 18.03
CA ASN A 65 -6.10 7.98 17.47
C ASN A 65 -7.22 7.81 16.43
N LEU A 66 -7.46 8.86 15.62
CA LEU A 66 -8.56 8.92 14.65
C LEU A 66 -8.54 7.71 13.70
N LYS A 67 -7.37 7.36 13.19
CA LYS A 67 -7.14 6.21 12.31
C LYS A 67 -7.67 4.90 12.90
N SER A 68 -7.39 4.63 14.18
CA SER A 68 -7.83 3.41 14.84
C SER A 68 -9.34 3.44 15.09
N LYS A 69 -9.86 4.57 15.59
CA LYS A 69 -11.31 4.77 15.78
C LYS A 69 -12.09 4.49 14.49
N LEU A 70 -11.66 5.08 13.37
CA LEU A 70 -12.30 4.89 12.07
C LEU A 70 -12.12 3.48 11.49
N LYS A 71 -10.94 2.87 11.71
CA LYS A 71 -10.71 1.46 11.34
C LYS A 71 -11.67 0.53 12.06
N ASN A 72 -11.88 0.73 13.36
CA ASN A 72 -12.84 -0.03 14.17
C ASN A 72 -14.28 0.20 13.70
N LEU A 73 -14.55 1.40 13.19
CA LEU A 73 -15.84 1.73 12.59
C LEU A 73 -16.00 1.20 11.14
N GLN A 74 -14.98 0.56 10.56
CA GLN A 74 -14.98 0.14 9.16
C GLN A 74 -15.36 1.28 8.20
N PHE A 75 -14.79 2.46 8.45
CA PHE A 75 -15.05 3.69 7.72
C PHE A 75 -13.76 4.38 7.31
N SER A 76 -13.75 4.96 6.10
CA SER A 76 -12.64 5.76 5.60
C SER A 76 -13.09 7.21 5.45
N HIS A 77 -12.36 8.14 6.07
CA HIS A 77 -12.65 9.58 6.04
C HIS A 77 -12.25 10.26 4.72
N GLY A 78 -11.75 9.52 3.72
CA GLY A 78 -11.54 10.01 2.35
C GLY A 78 -10.53 11.14 2.14
N LEU A 79 -9.77 11.59 3.15
CA LEU A 79 -8.93 12.81 3.05
C LEU A 79 -7.88 12.79 1.91
N LYS A 80 -7.54 11.61 1.40
CA LYS A 80 -6.66 11.45 0.23
C LYS A 80 -7.40 11.10 -1.07
N ASP A 81 -8.61 10.54 -0.96
CA ASP A 81 -9.26 9.79 -2.03
C ASP A 81 -10.60 10.41 -2.47
N ASN A 82 -11.21 11.30 -1.67
CA ASN A 82 -12.50 11.91 -1.99
C ASN A 82 -12.64 13.32 -1.39
N ARG A 83 -12.61 14.34 -2.26
CA ARG A 83 -12.67 15.77 -1.92
C ARG A 83 -14.00 16.21 -1.30
N TYR A 84 -15.07 15.43 -1.51
CA TYR A 84 -16.44 15.81 -1.14
C TYR A 84 -16.89 15.29 0.23
N PHE A 85 -16.14 14.38 0.85
CA PHE A 85 -16.48 13.80 2.16
C PHE A 85 -15.31 13.94 3.12
N ASN A 86 -15.02 15.17 3.52
CA ASN A 86 -14.01 15.48 4.52
C ASN A 86 -14.71 15.75 5.87
N PRO A 87 -14.67 14.82 6.84
CA PRO A 87 -15.32 15.06 8.12
C PRO A 87 -14.72 16.20 8.93
N LEU A 88 -13.47 16.55 8.66
CA LEU A 88 -12.85 17.74 9.25
C LEU A 88 -13.44 19.02 8.65
N HIS A 89 -13.86 19.00 7.39
CA HIS A 89 -14.58 20.12 6.77
C HIS A 89 -15.90 20.39 7.48
N ASP A 90 -16.71 19.36 7.70
CA ASP A 90 -18.03 19.54 8.30
C ASP A 90 -17.91 19.98 9.76
N ALA A 91 -17.00 19.37 10.54
CA ALA A 91 -16.70 19.81 11.90
C ALA A 91 -16.22 21.27 11.95
N LEU A 92 -15.26 21.66 11.10
CA LEU A 92 -14.74 23.05 11.07
C LEU A 92 -15.81 24.05 10.61
N LYS A 93 -16.65 23.67 9.65
CA LYS A 93 -17.74 24.51 9.16
C LYS A 93 -18.80 24.76 10.24
N GLU A 94 -19.15 23.74 11.02
CA GLU A 94 -20.04 23.89 12.17
C GLU A 94 -19.45 24.80 13.25
N ILE A 95 -18.18 24.59 13.61
CA ILE A 95 -17.49 25.43 14.60
C ILE A 95 -17.47 26.90 14.16
N LYS A 96 -17.22 27.15 12.87
CA LYS A 96 -17.24 28.51 12.32
C LYS A 96 -18.62 29.15 12.44
N ARG A 97 -19.70 28.38 12.24
CA ARG A 97 -21.09 28.86 12.38
C ARG A 97 -21.42 29.22 13.82
N GLU A 98 -20.90 28.47 14.78
CA GLU A 98 -21.17 28.64 16.21
C GLU A 98 -20.37 29.80 16.86
N GLN A 99 -19.46 30.46 16.12
CA GLN A 99 -18.64 31.59 16.58
C GLN A 99 -17.94 31.32 17.93
N ILE A 100 -17.39 30.12 18.05
CA ILE A 100 -16.78 29.62 19.29
C ILE A 100 -15.57 30.46 19.70
N SER A 101 -15.44 30.69 21.02
CA SER A 101 -14.29 31.41 21.59
C SER A 101 -12.99 30.62 21.43
N ASP A 102 -11.87 31.32 21.22
CA ASP A 102 -10.54 30.72 21.04
C ASP A 102 -10.15 29.78 22.20
N GLY A 103 -10.58 30.06 23.42
CA GLY A 103 -10.25 29.26 24.61
C GLY A 103 -10.80 27.83 24.59
N ASP A 104 -11.96 27.64 23.96
CA ASP A 104 -12.67 26.34 23.92
C ASP A 104 -12.53 25.60 22.59
N LEU A 105 -11.88 26.23 21.61
CA LEU A 105 -11.86 25.80 20.21
C LEU A 105 -11.41 24.34 20.04
N LEU A 106 -10.32 23.94 20.68
CA LEU A 106 -9.81 22.58 20.57
C LEU A 106 -10.76 21.55 21.20
N LYS A 107 -11.32 21.87 22.38
CA LYS A 107 -12.25 20.99 23.08
C LYS A 107 -13.49 20.75 22.23
N ILE A 108 -14.10 21.83 21.75
CA ILE A 108 -15.32 21.73 20.93
C ILE A 108 -15.04 21.06 19.59
N PHE A 109 -13.87 21.29 18.99
CA PHE A 109 -13.48 20.55 17.78
C PHE A 109 -13.45 19.04 17.99
N LEU A 110 -12.88 18.57 19.11
CA LEU A 110 -12.83 17.15 19.43
C LEU A 110 -14.24 16.59 19.75
N GLU A 111 -15.08 17.35 20.44
CA GLU A 111 -16.49 16.97 20.72
C GLU A 111 -17.31 16.85 19.43
N LYS A 112 -17.13 17.77 18.48
CA LYS A 112 -17.74 17.69 17.15
C LYS A 112 -17.25 16.48 16.36
N LEU A 113 -15.96 16.15 16.47
CA LEU A 113 -15.40 14.96 15.86
C LEU A 113 -15.93 13.67 16.50
N ASP A 114 -16.05 13.60 17.82
CA ASP A 114 -16.67 12.47 18.53
C ASP A 114 -18.15 12.30 18.13
N THR A 115 -18.89 13.41 18.03
CA THR A 115 -20.28 13.42 17.53
C THR A 115 -20.35 12.81 16.14
N TYR A 116 -19.47 13.26 15.23
CA TYR A 116 -19.38 12.70 13.88
C TYR A 116 -19.06 11.20 13.89
N LEU A 117 -18.14 10.73 14.73
CA LEU A 117 -17.82 9.30 14.86
C LEU A 117 -19.03 8.48 15.35
N GLU A 118 -19.83 9.00 16.27
CA GLU A 118 -21.08 8.34 16.68
C GLU A 118 -22.12 8.31 15.53
N THR A 119 -22.20 9.37 14.69
CA THR A 119 -23.05 9.29 13.48
C THR A 119 -22.61 8.19 12.53
N ILE A 120 -21.30 7.95 12.39
CA ILE A 120 -20.78 6.84 11.59
C ILE A 120 -21.18 5.51 12.23
N LYS A 121 -21.00 5.36 13.55
CA LYS A 121 -21.31 4.13 14.27
C LYS A 121 -22.75 3.68 14.08
N ASN A 122 -23.68 4.63 13.96
CA ASN A 122 -25.10 4.39 13.71
C ASN A 122 -25.42 4.01 12.25
N LYS A 123 -24.48 4.13 11.31
CA LYS A 123 -24.66 3.62 9.94
C LYS A 123 -24.59 2.09 9.94
N PRO A 124 -25.45 1.41 9.16
CA PRO A 124 -25.41 -0.04 9.04
C PRO A 124 -24.09 -0.49 8.39
N LEU A 125 -23.65 -1.68 8.77
CA LEU A 125 -22.63 -2.41 8.03
C LEU A 125 -23.28 -3.07 6.83
N ILE A 126 -22.77 -2.75 5.64
CA ILE A 126 -23.29 -3.23 4.36
C ILE A 126 -22.24 -4.14 3.73
N GLU A 127 -22.66 -5.26 3.15
CA GLU A 127 -21.79 -6.09 2.31
C GLU A 127 -21.68 -5.43 0.92
N TYR A 128 -20.46 -5.03 0.55
CA TYR A 128 -20.16 -4.60 -0.80
C TYR A 128 -19.55 -5.76 -1.59
N THR A 129 -20.03 -5.94 -2.82
CA THR A 129 -19.37 -6.81 -3.81
C THR A 129 -18.54 -5.93 -4.74
N LEU A 130 -17.22 -6.10 -4.69
CA LEU A 130 -16.25 -5.33 -5.44
C LEU A 130 -15.65 -6.18 -6.55
N ILE A 131 -15.72 -5.73 -7.79
CA ILE A 131 -15.25 -6.49 -8.95
C ILE A 131 -14.10 -5.74 -9.62
N PHE A 132 -12.96 -6.40 -9.73
CA PHE A 132 -11.72 -5.82 -10.25
C PHE A 132 -11.28 -6.61 -11.50
N PRO A 133 -11.37 -6.02 -12.70
CA PRO A 133 -10.82 -6.64 -13.90
C PRO A 133 -9.30 -6.71 -13.80
N LEU A 134 -8.75 -7.85 -14.20
CA LEU A 134 -7.33 -8.16 -14.24
C LEU A 134 -6.96 -8.61 -15.64
N ASN A 135 -5.98 -7.95 -16.25
CA ASN A 135 -5.51 -8.30 -17.59
C ASN A 135 -4.53 -9.50 -17.61
N LEU A 136 -4.91 -10.56 -16.91
CA LEU A 136 -4.28 -11.87 -16.94
C LEU A 136 -5.32 -12.92 -17.29
N ASN A 137 -4.91 -13.92 -18.07
CA ASN A 137 -5.75 -15.04 -18.45
C ASN A 137 -5.24 -16.32 -17.76
N PHE A 138 -6.10 -16.91 -16.94
CA PHE A 138 -5.85 -18.13 -16.16
C PHE A 138 -6.55 -19.36 -16.77
N GLY A 139 -6.59 -19.44 -18.12
CA GLY A 139 -7.27 -20.52 -18.84
C GLY A 139 -6.80 -21.94 -18.51
N ASP A 140 -5.54 -22.11 -18.06
CA ASP A 140 -4.99 -23.40 -17.62
C ASP A 140 -5.43 -23.81 -16.20
N GLY A 141 -6.10 -22.91 -15.47
CA GLY A 141 -6.55 -23.12 -14.09
C GLY A 141 -6.44 -21.85 -13.24
N ILE A 142 -7.24 -21.78 -12.18
CA ILE A 142 -7.35 -20.61 -11.30
C ILE A 142 -6.75 -20.94 -9.93
N PRO A 143 -5.90 -20.08 -9.34
CA PRO A 143 -5.50 -20.21 -7.95
C PRO A 143 -6.72 -20.22 -7.02
N VAL A 144 -6.80 -21.21 -6.13
CA VAL A 144 -7.90 -21.34 -5.16
C VAL A 144 -7.61 -20.66 -3.83
N GLU A 145 -6.33 -20.42 -3.55
CA GLU A 145 -5.86 -19.76 -2.33
C GLU A 145 -5.35 -18.35 -2.64
N PHE A 146 -5.54 -17.44 -1.69
CA PHE A 146 -5.12 -16.05 -1.79
C PHE A 146 -4.43 -15.62 -0.50
N LEU A 147 -3.43 -14.75 -0.62
CA LEU A 147 -2.83 -14.07 0.53
C LEU A 147 -3.77 -12.95 0.99
N GLN A 148 -4.06 -12.87 2.28
CA GLN A 148 -4.99 -11.90 2.82
C GLN A 148 -4.47 -11.40 4.17
N LYS A 149 -4.55 -10.08 4.39
CA LYS A 149 -4.30 -9.50 5.70
C LYS A 149 -5.55 -9.49 6.57
N TYR A 150 -6.72 -9.50 5.95
CA TYR A 150 -8.00 -9.40 6.63
C TYR A 150 -8.81 -10.68 6.44
N GLU A 151 -9.03 -11.42 7.53
CA GLU A 151 -9.75 -12.70 7.52
C GLU A 151 -11.23 -12.58 7.12
N ASP A 152 -11.82 -11.39 7.26
CA ASP A 152 -13.22 -11.12 6.95
C ASP A 152 -13.46 -10.71 5.49
N ILE A 153 -12.45 -10.85 4.62
CA ILE A 153 -12.58 -10.62 3.18
C ILE A 153 -12.66 -11.96 2.46
N ARG A 154 -13.61 -12.08 1.53
CA ARG A 154 -13.68 -13.24 0.63
C ARG A 154 -13.23 -12.81 -0.75
N ILE A 155 -12.16 -13.42 -1.25
CA ILE A 155 -11.62 -13.18 -2.60
C ILE A 155 -11.93 -14.41 -3.44
N GLN A 156 -12.42 -14.18 -4.65
CA GLN A 156 -12.56 -15.17 -5.69
C GLN A 156 -11.95 -14.62 -6.98
N LEU A 157 -11.30 -15.48 -7.77
CA LEU A 157 -10.89 -15.15 -9.12
C LEU A 157 -11.77 -15.94 -10.09
N VAL A 158 -12.40 -15.25 -11.04
CA VAL A 158 -13.33 -15.86 -12.01
C VAL A 158 -12.98 -15.46 -13.44
N PRO A 159 -13.28 -16.31 -14.44
CA PRO A 159 -13.04 -15.98 -15.83
C PRO A 159 -14.10 -15.02 -16.40
N GLN A 160 -15.28 -14.93 -15.77
CA GLN A 160 -16.43 -14.16 -16.24
C GLN A 160 -17.29 -13.69 -15.06
N ILE A 161 -18.02 -12.60 -15.26
CA ILE A 161 -18.90 -11.95 -14.26
C ILE A 161 -20.34 -11.86 -14.77
N ASN A 162 -20.85 -12.94 -15.37
CA ASN A 162 -22.14 -12.95 -16.06
C ASN A 162 -23.29 -12.49 -15.16
N ASP A 163 -23.28 -12.92 -13.90
CA ASP A 163 -24.28 -12.57 -12.87
C ASP A 163 -24.39 -11.05 -12.61
N TYR A 164 -23.31 -10.31 -12.86
CA TYR A 164 -23.21 -8.87 -12.61
C TYR A 164 -23.21 -8.03 -13.89
N SER A 165 -23.07 -8.68 -15.05
CA SER A 165 -22.83 -8.03 -16.34
C SER A 165 -23.96 -7.09 -16.74
N GLN A 166 -25.21 -7.43 -16.42
CA GLN A 166 -26.37 -6.63 -16.74
C GLN A 166 -26.39 -5.32 -15.94
N THR A 167 -26.29 -5.37 -14.61
CA THR A 167 -26.35 -4.15 -13.77
C THR A 167 -25.17 -3.22 -14.04
N ILE A 168 -23.98 -3.77 -14.32
CA ILE A 168 -22.81 -2.97 -14.71
C ILE A 168 -23.06 -2.25 -16.03
N ARG A 169 -23.62 -2.96 -17.03
CA ARG A 169 -23.94 -2.37 -18.33
C ARG A 169 -25.01 -1.28 -18.22
N GLU A 170 -26.06 -1.51 -17.42
CA GLU A 170 -27.09 -0.51 -17.14
C GLU A 170 -26.47 0.75 -16.54
N TYR A 171 -25.63 0.61 -15.51
CA TYR A 171 -24.91 1.75 -14.91
C TYR A 171 -24.05 2.50 -15.93
N ILE A 172 -23.25 1.77 -16.73
CA ILE A 172 -22.39 2.38 -17.76
C ILE A 172 -23.21 3.16 -18.77
N ASN A 173 -24.34 2.61 -19.24
CA ASN A 173 -25.18 3.27 -20.23
C ASN A 173 -25.88 4.52 -19.69
N THR A 174 -26.20 4.54 -18.39
CA THR A 174 -26.83 5.69 -17.73
C THR A 174 -25.82 6.80 -17.41
N GLU A 175 -24.67 6.45 -16.82
CA GLU A 175 -23.69 7.44 -16.33
C GLU A 175 -22.65 7.84 -17.38
N TYR A 176 -22.40 6.98 -18.38
CA TYR A 176 -21.44 7.21 -19.47
C TYR A 176 -22.09 6.96 -20.85
N PRO A 177 -23.20 7.65 -21.17
CA PRO A 177 -23.98 7.40 -22.38
C PRO A 177 -23.13 7.61 -23.64
N SER A 178 -23.48 6.89 -24.70
CA SER A 178 -22.89 7.09 -26.03
C SER A 178 -23.51 8.29 -26.70
N GLU A 179 -22.71 9.32 -26.96
CA GLU A 179 -23.12 10.40 -27.85
C GLU A 179 -22.72 10.04 -29.27
N ASN A 180 -23.68 9.97 -30.19
CA ASN A 180 -23.40 9.79 -31.62
C ASN A 180 -22.90 11.10 -32.24
N THR A 181 -21.90 11.72 -31.63
CA THR A 181 -21.29 12.98 -32.03
C THR A 181 -19.79 12.78 -32.26
N ILE A 182 -19.16 13.70 -32.98
CA ILE A 182 -17.71 13.67 -33.25
C ILE A 182 -16.91 13.90 -31.96
N PHE A 183 -17.52 14.55 -30.95
CA PHE A 183 -16.91 14.92 -29.67
C PHE A 183 -17.57 14.15 -28.54
N ASP A 184 -17.46 12.83 -28.58
CA ASP A 184 -17.94 11.99 -27.52
C ASP A 184 -16.97 12.00 -26.32
N GLU A 185 -17.30 12.82 -25.32
CA GLU A 185 -16.50 13.01 -24.09
C GLU A 185 -16.26 11.71 -23.32
N ASN A 186 -17.14 10.71 -23.50
CA ASN A 186 -17.10 9.44 -22.78
C ASN A 186 -16.43 8.30 -23.58
N LYS A 187 -15.90 8.60 -24.77
CA LYS A 187 -15.29 7.59 -25.67
C LYS A 187 -14.16 6.82 -25.00
N GLU A 188 -13.20 7.49 -24.38
CA GLU A 188 -12.03 6.85 -23.74
C GLU A 188 -12.45 5.93 -22.60
N VAL A 189 -13.38 6.39 -21.77
CA VAL A 189 -13.95 5.61 -20.66
C VAL A 189 -14.67 4.36 -21.17
N ARG A 190 -15.43 4.47 -22.26
CA ARG A 190 -16.08 3.30 -22.89
C ARG A 190 -15.09 2.33 -23.52
N GLU A 191 -14.02 2.83 -24.13
CA GLU A 191 -12.95 1.98 -24.64
C GLU A 191 -12.25 1.21 -23.52
N LEU A 192 -12.06 1.86 -22.37
CA LEU A 192 -11.56 1.21 -21.16
C LEU A 192 -12.50 0.10 -20.68
N PHE A 193 -13.81 0.34 -20.62
CA PHE A 193 -14.79 -0.69 -20.24
C PHE A 193 -14.78 -1.88 -21.19
N ARG A 194 -14.67 -1.63 -22.50
CA ARG A 194 -14.54 -2.70 -23.51
C ARG A 194 -13.27 -3.52 -23.28
N ALA A 195 -12.14 -2.86 -23.01
CA ALA A 195 -10.88 -3.53 -22.71
C ALA A 195 -10.93 -4.36 -21.42
N CYS A 196 -11.69 -3.90 -20.42
CA CYS A 196 -11.93 -4.64 -19.17
C CYS A 196 -12.97 -5.77 -19.31
N SER A 197 -13.66 -5.84 -20.45
CA SER A 197 -14.64 -6.87 -20.79
C SER A 197 -14.15 -7.77 -21.93
N ASP A 198 -12.88 -7.63 -22.31
CA ASP A 198 -12.31 -8.30 -23.48
C ASP A 198 -12.07 -9.78 -23.18
N PHE A 199 -12.06 -10.61 -24.23
CA PHE A 199 -11.89 -12.06 -24.09
C PHE A 199 -10.59 -12.40 -23.34
N GLY A 200 -10.68 -13.30 -22.35
CA GLY A 200 -9.55 -13.73 -21.53
C GLY A 200 -9.28 -12.87 -20.29
N THR A 201 -10.02 -11.76 -20.10
CA THR A 201 -9.95 -10.98 -18.85
C THR A 201 -10.52 -11.79 -17.70
N HIS A 202 -9.77 -11.91 -16.61
CA HIS A 202 -10.25 -12.51 -15.37
C HIS A 202 -10.62 -11.41 -14.37
N TYR A 203 -11.46 -11.73 -13.41
CA TYR A 203 -12.00 -10.77 -12.45
C TYR A 203 -11.76 -11.27 -11.03
N PHE A 204 -11.20 -10.42 -10.19
CA PHE A 204 -11.34 -10.62 -8.76
C PHE A 204 -12.71 -10.15 -8.32
N ILE A 205 -13.44 -11.01 -7.62
CA ILE A 205 -14.65 -10.66 -6.88
C ILE A 205 -14.27 -10.66 -5.40
N VAL A 206 -14.50 -9.53 -4.74
CA VAL A 206 -14.18 -9.33 -3.34
C VAL A 206 -15.42 -8.91 -2.57
N LYS A 207 -15.80 -9.68 -1.56
CA LYS A 207 -16.89 -9.32 -0.65
C LYS A 207 -16.33 -8.71 0.63
N VAL A 208 -16.80 -7.51 0.98
CA VAL A 208 -16.31 -6.75 2.13
C VAL A 208 -17.47 -6.09 2.87
N HIS A 209 -17.52 -6.28 4.19
CA HIS A 209 -18.39 -5.51 5.05
C HIS A 209 -17.75 -4.17 5.40
N ALA A 210 -18.48 -3.07 5.20
CA ALA A 210 -18.02 -1.74 5.56
C ALA A 210 -19.20 -0.79 5.79
N ARG A 211 -18.95 0.35 6.43
CA ARG A 211 -19.92 1.46 6.54
C ARG A 211 -19.86 2.44 5.38
N ASN A 212 -18.81 2.39 4.56
CA ASN A 212 -18.73 3.14 3.32
C ASN A 212 -17.86 2.46 2.25
N ILE A 213 -18.14 2.81 0.99
CA ILE A 213 -17.41 2.36 -0.20
C ILE A 213 -15.90 2.62 -0.07
N GLY A 214 -15.50 3.81 0.41
CA GLY A 214 -14.09 4.18 0.51
C GLY A 214 -13.29 3.24 1.42
N PHE A 215 -13.88 2.76 2.53
CA PHE A 215 -13.24 1.75 3.37
C PHE A 215 -13.23 0.38 2.70
N ALA A 216 -14.35 -0.04 2.11
CA ALA A 216 -14.46 -1.33 1.42
C ALA A 216 -13.39 -1.48 0.32
N VAL A 217 -13.28 -0.48 -0.55
CA VAL A 217 -12.30 -0.45 -1.66
C VAL A 217 -10.88 -0.43 -1.12
N LYS A 218 -10.56 0.45 -0.16
CA LYS A 218 -9.21 0.52 0.43
C LYS A 218 -8.78 -0.80 1.05
N LYS A 219 -9.71 -1.49 1.70
CA LYS A 219 -9.46 -2.78 2.35
C LYS A 219 -9.21 -3.88 1.31
N ALA A 220 -10.07 -3.98 0.29
CA ALA A 220 -9.93 -4.94 -0.80
C ALA A 220 -8.69 -4.73 -1.65
N VAL A 221 -8.41 -3.49 -2.06
CA VAL A 221 -7.26 -3.15 -2.93
C VAL A 221 -5.95 -3.62 -2.31
N TYR A 222 -5.77 -3.44 -1.00
CA TYR A 222 -4.54 -3.89 -0.35
C TYR A 222 -4.32 -5.40 -0.51
N ASP A 223 -5.30 -6.24 -0.21
CA ASP A 223 -5.17 -7.70 -0.34
C ASP A 223 -5.05 -8.14 -1.81
N LEU A 224 -5.71 -7.44 -2.74
CA LEU A 224 -5.53 -7.69 -4.16
C LEU A 224 -4.12 -7.32 -4.65
N GLU A 225 -3.58 -6.18 -4.22
CA GLU A 225 -2.21 -5.75 -4.57
C GLU A 225 -1.16 -6.75 -4.06
N VAL A 226 -1.39 -7.39 -2.92
CA VAL A 226 -0.54 -8.48 -2.42
C VAL A 226 -0.54 -9.66 -3.40
N ASN A 227 -1.72 -10.15 -3.77
CA ASN A 227 -1.85 -11.30 -4.68
C ASN A 227 -1.30 -10.98 -6.08
N VAL A 228 -1.62 -9.81 -6.62
CA VAL A 228 -1.05 -9.34 -7.89
C VAL A 228 0.46 -9.14 -7.77
N GLY A 229 0.98 -8.74 -6.60
CA GLY A 229 2.40 -8.71 -6.31
C GLY A 229 3.07 -10.07 -6.39
N VAL A 230 2.44 -11.13 -5.89
CA VAL A 230 2.93 -12.51 -6.07
C VAL A 230 2.91 -12.92 -7.55
N TYR A 231 1.83 -12.60 -8.28
CA TYR A 231 1.73 -12.95 -9.70
C TYR A 231 2.82 -12.24 -10.50
N ALA A 232 2.98 -10.93 -10.26
CA ALA A 232 4.01 -10.12 -10.88
C ALA A 232 5.40 -10.64 -10.53
N PHE A 233 5.64 -10.98 -9.27
CA PHE A 233 6.89 -11.60 -8.83
C PHE A 233 7.19 -12.86 -9.65
N VAL A 234 6.29 -13.83 -9.72
CA VAL A 234 6.51 -15.08 -10.49
C VAL A 234 6.69 -14.83 -12.00
N ILE A 235 5.98 -13.84 -12.56
CA ILE A 235 6.02 -13.52 -14.00
C ILE A 235 7.30 -12.77 -14.38
N TYR A 236 7.77 -11.88 -13.52
CA TYR A 236 8.84 -10.91 -13.80
C TYR A 236 10.15 -11.19 -13.06
N GLN A 237 10.19 -12.17 -12.14
CA GLN A 237 11.43 -12.60 -11.47
C GLN A 237 12.52 -12.92 -12.49
N GLY A 238 13.72 -12.38 -12.27
CA GLY A 238 14.88 -12.60 -13.13
C GLY A 238 14.83 -11.85 -14.48
N ARG A 239 13.73 -11.17 -14.81
CA ARG A 239 13.69 -10.27 -15.98
C ARG A 239 14.43 -8.98 -15.66
N GLY A 240 15.26 -8.53 -16.60
CA GLY A 240 16.10 -7.32 -16.47
C GLY A 240 17.41 -7.56 -15.72
N VAL A 241 17.69 -8.78 -15.24
CA VAL A 241 18.87 -9.03 -14.38
C VAL A 241 20.15 -9.21 -15.19
N ILE A 242 20.10 -9.73 -16.42
CA ILE A 242 21.31 -9.87 -17.27
C ILE A 242 20.89 -9.83 -18.75
N SER A 243 20.99 -8.66 -19.37
CA SER A 243 21.39 -8.57 -20.76
C SER A 243 22.57 -7.60 -20.85
N LEU A 244 23.79 -8.13 -20.63
CA LEU A 244 25.00 -7.61 -21.28
C LEU A 244 24.99 -7.93 -22.80
N GLY A 245 23.85 -8.36 -23.34
CA GLY A 245 23.62 -8.60 -24.76
C GLY A 245 23.13 -7.32 -25.44
N ILE A 246 23.61 -7.14 -26.66
CA ILE A 246 23.27 -6.08 -27.61
C ILE A 246 21.78 -6.20 -27.95
N GLY A 247 20.93 -5.58 -27.14
CA GLY A 247 19.49 -5.49 -27.37
C GLY A 247 19.00 -4.16 -26.80
N PRO A 248 18.01 -3.51 -27.44
CA PRO A 248 17.51 -2.24 -26.95
C PRO A 248 16.95 -2.41 -25.53
N PHE A 249 17.44 -1.54 -24.64
CA PHE A 249 17.05 -1.37 -23.24
C PHE A 249 15.53 -1.50 -23.04
N PRO A 250 15.04 -2.05 -21.91
CA PRO A 250 13.61 -2.07 -21.65
C PRO A 250 13.11 -0.63 -21.50
N SER A 251 12.44 -0.21 -22.58
CA SER A 251 11.59 0.95 -22.85
C SER A 251 11.13 1.78 -21.64
N GLU A 252 10.99 3.08 -21.85
CA GLU A 252 10.41 4.18 -21.04
C GLU A 252 9.03 3.93 -20.38
N ARG A 253 8.79 2.76 -19.79
CA ARG A 253 7.50 2.34 -19.26
C ARG A 253 7.64 1.62 -17.92
N SER A 254 6.49 1.49 -17.26
CA SER A 254 6.25 0.59 -16.13
C SER A 254 6.83 -0.81 -16.40
N LEU A 255 7.44 -1.42 -15.39
CA LEU A 255 8.04 -2.76 -15.48
C LEU A 255 7.00 -3.88 -15.57
N THR A 256 5.76 -3.58 -15.22
CA THR A 256 4.62 -4.48 -15.37
C THR A 256 3.53 -3.87 -16.25
N ASN A 257 2.90 -4.70 -17.06
CA ASN A 257 1.66 -4.35 -17.75
C ASN A 257 0.44 -4.94 -17.03
N ILE A 258 0.64 -5.66 -15.92
CA ILE A 258 -0.46 -6.17 -15.10
C ILE A 258 -1.10 -4.97 -14.40
N ARG A 259 -2.40 -4.79 -14.59
CA ARG A 259 -3.16 -3.63 -14.13
C ARG A 259 -4.52 -4.05 -13.59
N ILE A 260 -4.97 -3.27 -12.60
CA ILE A 260 -6.35 -3.22 -12.14
C ILE A 260 -6.82 -1.79 -12.41
N PRO A 261 -7.41 -1.51 -13.58
CA PRO A 261 -7.68 -0.14 -14.02
C PRO A 261 -8.86 0.51 -13.31
N LEU A 262 -9.82 -0.29 -12.84
CA LEU A 262 -11.05 0.19 -12.21
C LEU A 262 -11.58 -0.84 -11.20
N VAL A 263 -12.62 -0.44 -10.47
CA VAL A 263 -13.43 -1.33 -9.63
C VAL A 263 -14.91 -1.04 -9.86
N TYR A 264 -15.69 -2.08 -10.13
CA TYR A 264 -17.14 -2.02 -10.08
C TYR A 264 -17.59 -2.24 -8.63
N ILE A 265 -18.45 -1.37 -8.11
CA ILE A 265 -18.94 -1.43 -6.74
C ILE A 265 -20.42 -1.77 -6.75
N LEU A 266 -20.75 -2.91 -6.18
CA LEU A 266 -22.10 -3.41 -6.08
C LEU A 266 -22.57 -3.45 -4.63
N GLU A 267 -23.84 -3.12 -4.44
CA GLU A 267 -24.59 -3.23 -3.19
C GLU A 267 -25.94 -3.85 -3.55
N ASP A 268 -26.30 -4.95 -2.88
CA ASP A 268 -27.47 -5.78 -3.20
C ASP A 268 -27.54 -6.16 -4.70
N ASP A 269 -26.42 -6.65 -5.23
CA ASP A 269 -26.24 -7.04 -6.64
C ASP A 269 -26.53 -5.93 -7.67
N LYS A 270 -26.59 -4.67 -7.24
CA LYS A 270 -26.75 -3.51 -8.12
C LYS A 270 -25.48 -2.68 -8.15
N CYS A 271 -24.99 -2.36 -9.36
CA CYS A 271 -23.86 -1.47 -9.55
C CYS A 271 -24.23 -0.05 -9.07
N LYS A 272 -23.56 0.41 -8.02
CA LYS A 272 -23.75 1.74 -7.42
C LYS A 272 -22.76 2.76 -7.91
N SER A 273 -21.54 2.32 -8.23
CA SER A 273 -20.45 3.20 -8.61
C SER A 273 -19.35 2.43 -9.33
N ILE A 274 -18.57 3.16 -10.11
CA ILE A 274 -17.33 2.68 -10.70
C ILE A 274 -16.23 3.66 -10.31
N LEU A 275 -15.15 3.16 -9.71
CA LEU A 275 -13.97 3.98 -9.42
C LEU A 275 -12.84 3.61 -10.37
N PHE A 276 -12.21 4.63 -10.94
CA PHE A 276 -11.07 4.48 -11.84
C PHE A 276 -9.77 4.66 -11.07
N THR A 277 -8.86 3.70 -11.22
CA THR A 277 -7.48 3.81 -10.75
C THR A 277 -6.61 4.45 -11.83
N TYR A 278 -6.89 4.12 -13.10
CA TYR A 278 -6.21 4.66 -14.28
C TYR A 278 -7.22 4.85 -15.41
N TYR A 279 -7.04 5.89 -16.22
CA TYR A 279 -7.83 6.12 -17.44
C TYR A 279 -7.18 5.47 -18.68
N GLU A 280 -5.93 5.01 -18.57
CA GLU A 280 -5.22 4.33 -19.65
C GLU A 280 -5.81 2.95 -19.93
N LYS A 281 -5.98 2.64 -21.22
CA LYS A 281 -6.41 1.33 -21.69
C LYS A 281 -5.39 0.25 -21.28
N PRO A 282 -5.80 -0.81 -20.54
CA PRO A 282 -4.88 -1.89 -20.19
C PRO A 282 -4.42 -2.63 -21.45
N SER A 283 -3.21 -3.22 -21.40
CA SER A 283 -2.80 -4.14 -22.45
C SER A 283 -3.73 -5.35 -22.47
N ARG A 284 -3.81 -6.02 -23.64
CA ARG A 284 -4.54 -7.28 -23.80
C ARG A 284 -4.18 -8.27 -22.68
N PRO A 285 -5.15 -9.09 -22.21
CA PRO A 285 -4.91 -10.11 -21.22
C PRO A 285 -3.74 -11.00 -21.62
N LYS A 286 -2.86 -11.29 -20.65
CA LYS A 286 -1.69 -12.14 -20.85
C LYS A 286 -1.94 -13.53 -20.29
N ASP A 287 -1.74 -14.55 -21.11
CA ASP A 287 -1.86 -15.94 -20.69
C ASP A 287 -0.81 -16.32 -19.64
N ILE A 288 -1.30 -16.96 -18.57
CA ILE A 288 -0.49 -17.57 -17.52
C ILE A 288 -0.37 -19.05 -17.84
N SER A 289 0.83 -19.48 -18.21
CA SER A 289 1.10 -20.90 -18.44
C SER A 289 0.98 -21.71 -17.15
N LEU A 290 0.59 -22.98 -17.26
CA LEU A 290 0.53 -23.94 -16.15
C LEU A 290 1.78 -23.92 -15.25
N LYS A 291 2.99 -23.82 -15.81
CA LYS A 291 4.24 -23.72 -15.03
C LYS A 291 4.27 -22.49 -14.11
N LYS A 292 3.78 -21.34 -14.59
CA LYS A 292 3.69 -20.12 -13.78
C LYS A 292 2.57 -20.21 -12.77
N LEU A 293 1.44 -20.79 -13.17
CA LEU A 293 0.32 -21.04 -12.27
C LEU A 293 0.74 -21.88 -11.06
N ASN A 294 1.45 -23.00 -11.29
CA ASN A 294 1.98 -23.84 -10.22
C ASN A 294 2.92 -23.06 -9.30
N LYS A 295 3.86 -22.28 -9.87
CA LYS A 295 4.75 -21.43 -9.07
C LYS A 295 4.01 -20.37 -8.25
N ILE A 296 2.92 -19.80 -8.77
CA ILE A 296 2.08 -18.87 -8.04
C ILE A 296 1.44 -19.59 -6.85
N ALA A 297 0.81 -20.74 -7.08
CA ALA A 297 0.19 -21.54 -6.03
C ALA A 297 1.22 -21.96 -4.96
N ASP A 298 2.38 -22.47 -5.37
CA ASP A 298 3.48 -22.84 -4.48
C ASP A 298 3.93 -21.64 -3.64
N THR A 299 4.09 -20.46 -4.25
CA THR A 299 4.51 -19.25 -3.52
C THR A 299 3.46 -18.81 -2.49
N ILE A 300 2.16 -18.89 -2.84
CA ILE A 300 1.07 -18.56 -1.92
C ILE A 300 1.07 -19.52 -0.74
N SER A 301 1.11 -20.83 -1.00
CA SER A 301 1.15 -21.88 0.04
C SER A 301 2.36 -21.71 0.95
N ILE A 302 3.55 -21.50 0.39
CA ILE A 302 4.79 -21.24 1.15
C ILE A 302 4.64 -20.04 2.09
N VAL A 303 4.00 -18.96 1.65
CA VAL A 303 3.79 -17.77 2.49
C VAL A 303 2.73 -18.02 3.56
N GLN A 304 1.65 -18.74 3.24
CA GLN A 304 0.59 -19.09 4.19
C GLN A 304 1.08 -20.04 5.30
N ASP A 305 2.05 -20.92 5.00
CA ASP A 305 2.69 -21.80 5.99
C ASP A 305 3.45 -21.04 7.10
N ILE A 306 3.69 -19.74 6.92
CA ILE A 306 4.36 -18.90 7.91
C ILE A 306 3.41 -18.65 9.08
N LYS A 307 3.48 -19.53 10.09
CA LYS A 307 2.65 -19.51 11.32
C LYS A 307 2.73 -18.20 12.13
N ARG A 308 3.67 -17.31 11.81
CA ARG A 308 4.04 -16.15 12.65
C ARG A 308 3.63 -14.86 11.98
N ASN A 309 2.61 -14.22 12.54
CA ASN A 309 1.93 -13.05 11.98
C ASN A 309 2.85 -11.90 11.55
N LYS A 310 4.00 -11.69 12.23
CA LYS A 310 4.91 -10.57 11.90
C LYS A 310 5.76 -10.80 10.65
N LEU A 311 6.32 -12.00 10.46
CA LEU A 311 7.10 -12.33 9.25
C LEU A 311 6.17 -12.47 8.04
N TYR A 312 5.00 -13.09 8.25
CA TYR A 312 3.92 -13.14 7.29
C TYR A 312 3.53 -11.73 6.82
N ALA A 313 3.25 -10.81 7.75
CA ALA A 313 2.91 -9.43 7.43
C ALA A 313 4.05 -8.71 6.68
N LEU A 314 5.31 -8.95 7.04
CA LEU A 314 6.46 -8.37 6.36
C LEU A 314 6.55 -8.79 4.88
N LEU A 315 6.35 -10.08 4.59
CA LEU A 315 6.38 -10.60 3.22
C LEU A 315 5.16 -10.14 2.40
N ILE A 316 3.97 -10.14 2.99
CA ILE A 316 2.77 -9.58 2.35
C ILE A 316 2.96 -8.12 1.98
N GLU A 317 3.49 -7.32 2.90
CA GLU A 317 3.82 -5.92 2.61
C GLU A 317 4.88 -5.79 1.52
N ALA A 318 5.88 -6.69 1.48
CA ALA A 318 6.88 -6.69 0.43
C ALA A 318 6.26 -6.95 -0.95
N PHE A 319 5.35 -7.92 -1.10
CA PHE A 319 4.68 -8.19 -2.37
C PHE A 319 3.81 -7.03 -2.85
N ALA A 320 3.01 -6.42 -1.96
CA ALA A 320 2.22 -5.24 -2.30
C ALA A 320 3.10 -4.07 -2.77
N ASN A 321 4.16 -3.77 -2.03
CA ASN A 321 5.10 -2.69 -2.40
C ASN A 321 5.89 -3.03 -3.68
N TYR A 322 6.18 -4.31 -3.92
CA TYR A 322 6.87 -4.76 -5.14
C TYR A 322 6.00 -4.52 -6.37
N TYR A 323 4.70 -4.83 -6.30
CA TYR A 323 3.75 -4.46 -7.36
C TYR A 323 3.67 -2.94 -7.56
N ASP A 324 3.61 -2.18 -6.47
CA ASP A 324 3.59 -0.71 -6.54
C ASP A 324 4.88 -0.12 -7.17
N ALA A 325 6.03 -0.71 -6.89
CA ALA A 325 7.30 -0.34 -7.52
C ALA A 325 7.29 -0.66 -9.03
N LEU A 326 6.80 -1.85 -9.40
CA LEU A 326 6.73 -2.28 -10.80
C LEU A 326 5.79 -1.40 -11.64
N LYS A 327 4.66 -0.96 -11.08
CA LYS A 327 3.65 -0.16 -11.82
C LYS A 327 4.07 1.30 -12.05
N THR A 328 5.07 1.76 -11.30
CA THR A 328 5.58 3.13 -11.35
C THR A 328 6.31 3.40 -12.66
N THR A 329 5.96 4.50 -13.33
CA THR A 329 6.55 4.88 -14.63
C THR A 329 7.92 5.55 -14.48
N SER A 330 8.08 6.45 -13.50
CA SER A 330 9.36 7.10 -13.20
C SER A 330 10.38 6.11 -12.64
N PHE A 331 11.57 6.05 -13.25
CA PHE A 331 12.64 5.14 -12.84
C PHE A 331 13.11 5.39 -11.42
N SER A 332 13.35 6.65 -11.07
CA SER A 332 13.89 7.08 -9.79
C SER A 332 12.90 6.84 -8.65
N ILE A 333 11.60 7.08 -8.90
CA ILE A 333 10.54 6.75 -7.95
C ILE A 333 10.43 5.22 -7.80
N SER A 334 10.45 4.46 -8.90
CA SER A 334 10.41 2.99 -8.86
C SER A 334 11.61 2.41 -8.09
N PHE A 335 12.82 2.93 -8.36
CA PHE A 335 14.05 2.60 -7.65
C PHE A 335 13.92 2.86 -6.14
N LEU A 336 13.44 4.04 -5.74
CA LEU A 336 13.22 4.34 -4.32
C LEU A 336 12.18 3.41 -3.69
N LYS A 337 11.12 3.03 -4.41
CA LYS A 337 10.14 2.06 -3.92
C LYS A 337 10.79 0.70 -3.69
N PHE A 338 11.61 0.20 -4.61
CA PHE A 338 12.37 -1.04 -4.40
C PHE A 338 13.37 -0.92 -3.23
N TRP A 339 14.09 0.20 -3.12
CA TRP A 339 14.97 0.46 -1.99
C TRP A 339 14.22 0.41 -0.64
N ASN A 340 13.04 1.03 -0.57
CA ASN A 340 12.20 1.01 0.63
C ASN A 340 11.73 -0.41 0.99
N ILE A 341 11.54 -1.30 0.01
CA ILE A 341 11.28 -2.73 0.27
C ILE A 341 12.48 -3.36 0.97
N LEU A 342 13.71 -3.13 0.49
CA LEU A 342 14.92 -3.63 1.15
C LEU A 342 15.05 -3.11 2.58
N GLU A 343 14.83 -1.81 2.80
CA GLU A 343 14.85 -1.23 4.14
C GLU A 343 13.89 -1.95 5.09
N LYS A 344 12.66 -2.24 4.64
CA LYS A 344 11.67 -2.99 5.43
C LYS A 344 12.11 -4.43 5.66
N LEU A 345 12.54 -5.15 4.61
CA LEU A 345 12.97 -6.55 4.71
C LEU A 345 14.20 -6.72 5.61
N PHE A 346 15.07 -5.72 5.67
CA PHE A 346 16.21 -5.65 6.60
C PHE A 346 15.89 -4.95 7.92
N LEU A 347 14.60 -4.78 8.24
CA LEU A 347 14.08 -4.33 9.53
C LEU A 347 14.57 -2.94 9.96
N LYS A 348 14.76 -2.01 9.01
CA LYS A 348 15.19 -0.64 9.30
C LYS A 348 14.16 0.08 10.19
N LYS A 349 14.43 0.12 11.50
CA LYS A 349 13.69 0.85 12.55
C LYS A 349 14.62 1.84 13.26
N GLY A 350 14.08 2.68 14.16
CA GLY A 350 14.88 3.63 14.96
C GLY A 350 16.03 2.91 15.67
N GLY A 351 17.27 3.10 15.18
CA GLY A 351 18.46 2.38 15.63
C GLY A 351 19.26 1.68 14.52
N ILE A 352 18.62 1.29 13.40
CA ILE A 352 19.30 0.68 12.25
C ILE A 352 19.56 1.76 11.17
N THR A 353 20.84 2.02 10.91
CA THR A 353 21.29 2.99 9.91
C THR A 353 21.17 2.43 8.49
N LEU A 354 21.14 3.32 7.48
CA LEU A 354 21.19 2.87 6.07
C LEU A 354 22.47 2.11 5.75
N ILE A 355 23.59 2.50 6.37
CA ILE A 355 24.87 1.78 6.23
C ILE A 355 24.72 0.33 6.71
N GLU A 356 23.99 0.10 7.80
CA GLU A 356 23.73 -1.23 8.31
C GLU A 356 22.81 -2.04 7.38
N VAL A 357 21.77 -1.43 6.80
CA VAL A 357 20.95 -2.08 5.75
C VAL A 357 21.83 -2.52 4.56
N THR A 358 22.70 -1.63 4.08
CA THR A 358 23.64 -1.92 3.00
C THR A 358 24.60 -3.06 3.36
N LYS A 359 25.09 -3.11 4.61
CA LYS A 359 25.91 -4.22 5.10
C LYS A 359 25.12 -5.53 5.08
N ARG A 360 23.91 -5.56 5.63
CA ARG A 360 23.03 -6.75 5.65
C ARG A 360 22.79 -7.27 4.24
N LEU A 361 22.39 -6.39 3.31
CA LEU A 361 22.15 -6.72 1.91
C LEU A 361 23.35 -7.42 1.25
N LYS A 362 24.54 -6.83 1.32
CA LYS A 362 25.77 -7.44 0.80
C LYS A 362 26.09 -8.81 1.42
N SER A 363 25.64 -9.07 2.64
CA SER A 363 25.85 -10.35 3.33
C SER A 363 24.99 -11.48 2.78
N THR A 364 23.88 -11.15 2.10
CA THR A 364 23.01 -12.16 1.48
C THR A 364 23.66 -12.85 0.29
N TYR A 365 24.82 -12.36 -0.17
CA TYR A 365 25.64 -12.98 -1.21
C TYR A 365 26.76 -13.84 -0.59
N PRO A 366 26.81 -15.15 -0.87
CA PRO A 366 27.81 -16.06 -0.30
C PRO A 366 29.24 -15.61 -0.58
N ASN A 367 30.16 -15.78 0.39
CA ASN A 367 31.58 -15.44 0.21
C ASN A 367 32.27 -16.21 -0.94
N LYS A 368 31.69 -17.35 -1.34
CA LYS A 368 32.20 -18.20 -2.42
C LYS A 368 31.72 -17.77 -3.81
N GLU A 369 30.78 -16.82 -3.89
CA GLU A 369 30.25 -16.33 -5.16
C GLU A 369 31.32 -15.52 -5.91
N PRO A 370 31.72 -15.92 -7.14
CA PRO A 370 32.80 -15.25 -7.87
C PRO A 370 32.53 -13.75 -8.10
N ALA A 371 31.28 -13.39 -8.38
CA ALA A 371 30.87 -12.01 -8.65
C ALA A 371 30.58 -11.17 -7.39
N LYS A 372 30.85 -11.69 -6.18
CA LYS A 372 30.49 -11.00 -4.92
C LYS A 372 31.04 -9.59 -4.83
N LYS A 373 32.32 -9.38 -5.17
CA LYS A 373 32.95 -8.05 -5.07
C LYS A 373 32.27 -7.04 -6.00
N ASP A 374 31.88 -7.48 -7.18
CA ASP A 374 31.18 -6.65 -8.16
C ASP A 374 29.79 -6.27 -7.64
N PHE A 375 29.05 -7.23 -7.10
CA PHE A 375 27.76 -6.95 -6.45
C PHE A 375 27.90 -5.98 -5.27
N GLU A 376 28.91 -6.14 -4.41
CA GLU A 376 29.15 -5.23 -3.29
C GLU A 376 29.53 -3.82 -3.76
N HIS A 377 30.24 -3.70 -4.87
CA HIS A 377 30.58 -2.43 -5.48
C HIS A 377 29.35 -1.74 -6.08
N LEU A 378 28.53 -2.47 -6.84
CA LEU A 378 27.28 -1.94 -7.38
C LEU A 378 26.31 -1.49 -6.28
N ILE A 379 26.19 -2.26 -5.20
CA ILE A 379 25.39 -1.86 -4.03
C ILE A 379 25.85 -0.50 -3.45
N ASN A 380 27.18 -0.26 -3.40
CA ASN A 380 27.70 1.04 -2.94
C ASN A 380 27.32 2.18 -3.89
N ILE A 381 27.42 1.96 -5.20
CA ILE A 381 27.03 2.95 -6.22
C ILE A 381 25.55 3.31 -6.05
N LEU A 382 24.67 2.33 -5.96
CA LEU A 382 23.23 2.57 -5.81
C LEU A 382 22.90 3.28 -4.49
N PHE A 383 23.59 2.94 -3.40
CA PHE A 383 23.45 3.65 -2.14
C PHE A 383 23.84 5.13 -2.27
N HIS A 384 24.93 5.42 -2.99
CA HIS A 384 25.33 6.79 -3.26
C HIS A 384 24.30 7.54 -4.11
N LYS A 385 23.86 6.95 -5.23
CA LYS A 385 22.80 7.51 -6.10
C LYS A 385 21.51 7.80 -5.34
N ARG A 386 21.09 6.90 -4.44
CA ARG A 386 19.95 7.11 -3.54
C ARG A 386 20.11 8.37 -2.70
N ASN A 387 21.29 8.60 -2.15
CA ASN A 387 21.52 9.77 -1.28
C ASN A 387 21.55 11.07 -2.08
N LEU A 388 22.18 11.07 -3.26
CA LEU A 388 22.14 12.21 -4.18
C LEU A 388 20.69 12.58 -4.53
N PHE A 389 19.88 11.58 -4.92
CA PHE A 389 18.48 11.83 -5.29
C PHE A 389 17.62 12.34 -4.13
N VAL A 390 17.81 11.80 -2.92
CA VAL A 390 16.98 12.16 -1.75
C VAL A 390 17.42 13.48 -1.10
N HIS A 391 18.70 13.85 -1.14
CA HIS A 391 19.25 14.96 -0.36
C HIS A 391 19.78 16.11 -1.22
N GLU A 392 20.25 15.84 -2.44
CA GLU A 392 20.92 16.80 -3.31
C GLU A 392 20.09 17.13 -4.56
N THR A 393 18.90 16.52 -4.69
CA THR A 393 17.94 16.71 -5.80
C THR A 393 18.49 16.37 -7.19
N GLU A 394 19.65 15.73 -7.26
CA GLU A 394 20.25 15.28 -8.51
C GLU A 394 19.74 13.88 -8.88
N ASP A 395 19.00 13.80 -9.99
CA ASP A 395 18.45 12.53 -10.47
C ASP A 395 19.41 11.85 -11.45
N THR A 396 20.29 11.02 -10.90
CA THR A 396 21.27 10.20 -11.66
C THR A 396 20.84 8.73 -11.80
N ILE A 397 19.60 8.41 -11.45
CA ILE A 397 19.07 7.04 -11.44
C ILE A 397 18.62 6.65 -12.86
N THR A 398 19.20 5.57 -13.38
CA THR A 398 18.88 5.03 -14.71
C THR A 398 17.89 3.87 -14.63
N SER A 399 17.42 3.41 -15.80
CA SER A 399 16.64 2.17 -15.91
C SER A 399 17.40 0.96 -15.36
N ASP A 400 18.71 0.90 -15.57
CA ASP A 400 19.55 -0.22 -15.15
C ASP A 400 19.71 -0.24 -13.62
N ASP A 401 19.84 0.93 -12.99
CA ASP A 401 19.85 1.04 -11.54
C ASP A 401 18.54 0.51 -10.92
N ARG A 402 17.39 0.88 -11.52
CA ARG A 402 16.06 0.40 -11.12
C ARG A 402 15.94 -1.12 -11.27
N ASP A 403 16.34 -1.66 -12.42
CA ASP A 403 16.21 -3.09 -12.73
C ASP A 403 17.12 -3.93 -11.84
N PHE A 404 18.32 -3.44 -11.55
CA PHE A 404 19.22 -4.08 -10.61
C PHE A 404 18.70 -3.99 -9.16
N MET A 405 18.10 -2.86 -8.76
CA MET A 405 17.44 -2.75 -7.45
C MET A 405 16.25 -3.72 -7.31
N LYS A 406 15.44 -3.88 -8.37
CA LYS A 406 14.39 -4.91 -8.45
C LYS A 406 14.99 -6.31 -8.24
N SER A 407 16.09 -6.63 -8.91
CA SER A 407 16.77 -7.93 -8.75
C SER A 407 17.20 -8.18 -7.30
N MET A 408 17.70 -7.17 -6.60
CA MET A 408 18.08 -7.30 -5.19
C MET A 408 16.87 -7.60 -4.30
N VAL A 409 15.75 -6.90 -4.53
CA VAL A 409 14.51 -7.16 -3.81
C VAL A 409 14.05 -8.61 -4.03
N GLU A 410 14.11 -9.08 -5.28
CA GLU A 410 13.74 -10.47 -5.60
C GLU A 410 14.64 -11.47 -4.89
N HIS A 411 15.95 -11.25 -4.89
CA HIS A 411 16.91 -12.10 -4.18
C HIS A 411 16.61 -12.19 -2.68
N VAL A 412 16.31 -11.06 -2.04
CA VAL A 412 16.00 -11.02 -0.60
C VAL A 412 14.66 -11.71 -0.31
N ILE A 413 13.63 -11.49 -1.14
CA ILE A 413 12.35 -12.20 -1.00
C ILE A 413 12.56 -13.72 -1.10
N LEU A 414 13.29 -14.20 -2.11
CA LEU A 414 13.59 -15.63 -2.27
C LEU A 414 14.36 -16.18 -1.07
N THR A 415 15.35 -15.44 -0.58
CA THR A 415 16.12 -15.82 0.61
C THR A 415 15.18 -16.02 1.80
N LEU A 416 14.24 -15.09 2.03
CA LEU A 416 13.28 -15.20 3.12
C LEU A 416 12.31 -16.37 2.94
N LEU A 417 11.82 -16.63 1.73
CA LEU A 417 10.95 -17.77 1.46
C LEU A 417 11.66 -19.12 1.68
N ASN A 418 12.95 -19.19 1.33
CA ASN A 418 13.77 -20.39 1.51
C ASN A 418 14.07 -20.69 2.99
N PHE A 419 14.28 -19.66 3.80
CA PHE A 419 14.59 -19.80 5.24
C PHE A 419 13.38 -19.59 6.15
N ARG A 420 12.16 -19.52 5.60
CA ARG A 420 10.95 -19.15 6.35
C ARG A 420 10.66 -20.03 7.58
N LEU A 421 11.03 -21.31 7.51
CA LEU A 421 10.81 -22.28 8.59
C LEU A 421 11.85 -22.16 9.72
N GLU A 422 12.96 -21.45 9.46
CA GLU A 422 14.06 -21.26 10.41
C GLU A 422 13.86 -20.00 11.29
N PHE A 423 12.84 -19.20 11.03
CA PHE A 423 12.59 -17.95 11.75
C PHE A 423 11.30 -18.02 12.57
N ASP A 424 11.43 -18.22 13.88
CA ASP A 424 10.28 -18.23 14.79
C ASP A 424 9.68 -16.83 15.02
N ASP A 425 10.45 -15.76 14.84
CA ASP A 425 9.97 -14.39 14.95
C ASP A 425 10.90 -13.37 14.23
N ILE A 426 10.54 -12.08 14.32
CA ILE A 426 11.35 -10.97 13.79
C ILE A 426 12.71 -10.86 14.51
N GLY A 427 12.80 -11.24 15.79
CA GLY A 427 14.04 -11.25 16.55
C GLY A 427 15.04 -12.27 16.00
N MET A 428 14.58 -13.46 15.61
CA MET A 428 15.41 -14.46 14.93
C MET A 428 15.89 -13.96 13.57
N LEU A 429 15.03 -13.28 12.81
CA LEU A 429 15.44 -12.66 11.55
C LEU A 429 16.49 -11.54 11.77
N GLU A 430 16.30 -10.73 12.81
CA GLU A 430 17.27 -9.70 13.21
C GLU A 430 18.61 -10.33 13.63
N PHE A 431 18.57 -11.39 14.43
CA PHE A 431 19.74 -12.17 14.83
C PHE A 431 20.44 -12.79 13.62
N PHE A 432 19.69 -13.38 12.68
CA PHE A 432 20.23 -13.91 11.43
C PHE A 432 21.00 -12.84 10.66
N TYR A 433 20.42 -11.65 10.49
CA TYR A 433 21.09 -10.52 9.82
C TYR A 433 22.36 -10.04 10.54
N GLN A 434 22.37 -9.99 11.88
CA GLN A 434 23.54 -9.61 12.66
C GLN A 434 24.70 -10.61 12.56
N ASN A 435 24.39 -11.89 12.28
CA ASN A 435 25.35 -12.98 12.29
C ASN A 435 25.80 -13.43 10.90
N LEU A 436 25.09 -13.05 9.83
CA LEU A 436 25.36 -13.43 8.44
C LEU A 436 26.81 -13.22 7.96
N ARG A 437 27.53 -12.22 8.50
CA ARG A 437 28.93 -11.93 8.16
C ARG A 437 29.97 -12.51 9.10
N LYS A 438 29.54 -12.99 10.27
CA LYS A 438 30.49 -13.43 11.29
C LYS A 438 31.18 -14.71 10.81
N PRO A 439 32.50 -14.84 10.99
CA PRO A 439 33.17 -16.11 10.73
C PRO A 439 32.51 -17.23 11.54
N LEU A 440 32.39 -18.44 10.96
CA LEU A 440 31.75 -19.58 11.64
C LEU A 440 32.35 -19.84 13.02
N ARG A 441 33.66 -19.60 13.21
CA ARG A 441 34.34 -19.70 14.51
C ARG A 441 33.74 -18.74 15.56
N VAL A 442 33.40 -17.51 15.17
CA VAL A 442 32.79 -16.50 16.05
C VAL A 442 31.37 -16.93 16.40
N ILE A 443 30.57 -17.36 15.42
CA ILE A 443 29.21 -17.87 15.65
C ILE A 443 29.25 -19.06 16.63
N LYS A 444 30.15 -20.03 16.41
CA LYS A 444 30.34 -21.17 17.33
C LYS A 444 30.73 -20.74 18.74
N LYS A 445 31.52 -19.67 18.89
CA LYS A 445 31.88 -19.14 20.21
C LYS A 445 30.68 -18.49 20.89
N GLU A 446 29.90 -17.70 20.17
CA GLU A 446 28.68 -17.06 20.68
C GLU A 446 27.63 -18.11 21.07
N PHE A 447 27.48 -19.18 20.28
CA PHE A 447 26.58 -20.29 20.62
C PHE A 447 26.98 -20.97 21.94
N LYS A 448 28.28 -21.22 22.16
CA LYS A 448 28.78 -21.73 23.45
C LYS A 448 28.48 -20.79 24.62
N VAL A 449 28.51 -19.48 24.41
CA VAL A 449 28.14 -18.51 25.46
C VAL A 449 26.65 -18.60 25.75
N LEU A 450 25.80 -18.73 24.72
CA LEU A 450 24.36 -18.91 24.89
C LEU A 450 24.04 -20.20 25.66
N GLU A 451 24.68 -21.33 25.33
CA GLU A 451 24.53 -22.60 26.08
C GLU A 451 24.91 -22.46 27.57
N LEU A 452 25.96 -21.67 27.88
CA LEU A 452 26.36 -21.41 29.27
C LEU A 452 25.33 -20.52 30.00
N LEU A 453 24.81 -19.49 29.34
CA LEU A 453 23.80 -18.61 29.91
C LEU A 453 22.47 -19.33 30.16
N GLU A 454 22.10 -20.24 29.26
CA GLU A 454 20.92 -21.09 29.42
C GLU A 454 21.07 -21.96 30.67
N LYS A 455 22.20 -22.66 30.81
CA LYS A 455 22.49 -23.49 32.00
C LYS A 455 22.36 -22.72 33.30
N VAL A 456 22.94 -21.51 33.38
CA VAL A 456 22.85 -20.65 34.57
C VAL A 456 21.40 -20.28 34.88
N LYS A 457 20.62 -19.90 33.87
CA LYS A 457 19.21 -19.51 34.06
C LYS A 457 18.31 -20.68 34.43
N THR A 458 18.61 -21.89 33.97
CA THR A 458 17.85 -23.09 34.34
C THR A 458 18.25 -23.65 35.71
N SER A 459 19.50 -23.46 36.14
CA SER A 459 19.94 -23.87 37.49
C SER A 459 19.33 -23.02 38.60
N ASP A 460 18.97 -21.76 38.32
CA ASP A 460 18.30 -20.86 39.28
C ASP A 460 16.79 -21.13 39.44
N ILE A 461 16.23 -22.15 38.75
CA ILE A 461 14.80 -22.52 38.81
C ILE A 461 14.59 -23.85 39.59
N GLU A 462 15.67 -24.56 39.94
CA GLU A 462 15.62 -25.82 40.71
C GLU A 462 15.96 -25.66 42.21
N GLU A 463 16.10 -24.44 42.72
CA GLU A 463 16.05 -24.09 44.16
C GLU A 463 14.73 -23.39 44.51
#